data_AF-A0A4Q1UKX3-F1
#
_entry.id   AF-A0A4Q1UKX3-F1
#
_cell.length_a   1.000
_cell.length_b   1.000
_cell.length_c   1.000
_cell.angle_alpha   90.00
_cell.angle_beta   90.00
_cell.angle_gamma   90.00
#
_symmetry.space_group_name_H-M   'P 1'
#
loop_
_entity.id
_entity.type
_entity.pdbx_description
1 polymer ?
#
loop_
_entity_poly.entity_id
_entity_poly.type
_entity_poly.pdbx_seq_one_letter_code
_entity_poly.pdbx_strand_id
1 'polypeptide(L)' 'MEVDPDTGKAVWTGITGTRAALQRDRFTIDPKVATYCPTDWVDERGYLDAELARKHRRPWSI' A
#
# COMPACT_ATOMS: atom_id res chain seq x y z
N MET A 1 -3.48 -3.19 13.64
CA MET A 1 -4.79 -2.92 13.02
C MET A 1 -5.37 -1.73 13.77
N GLU A 2 -5.31 -0.56 13.16
CA GLU A 2 -5.94 0.64 13.72
C GLU A 2 -7.37 0.71 13.18
N VAL A 3 -8.32 0.90 14.08
CA VAL A 3 -9.75 0.95 13.77
C VAL A 3 -10.25 2.27 14.33
N ASP A 4 -10.96 3.01 13.50
CA ASP A 4 -11.60 4.26 13.90
C ASP A 4 -12.65 3.93 14.97
N PRO A 5 -12.54 4.48 16.19
CA PRO A 5 -13.38 4.09 17.31
C PRO A 5 -14.84 4.55 17.16
N ASP A 6 -15.08 5.58 16.35
CA ASP A 6 -16.42 6.15 16.14
C ASP A 6 -17.20 5.40 15.06
N THR A 7 -16.50 4.83 14.07
CA THR A 7 -17.11 4.18 12.90
C THR A 7 -16.86 2.68 12.81
N GLY A 8 -15.92 2.14 13.61
CA GLY A 8 -15.50 0.75 13.55
C GLY A 8 -14.79 0.35 12.25
N LYS A 9 -14.43 1.33 11.41
CA LYS A 9 -13.78 1.08 10.12
C LYS A 9 -12.27 0.96 10.28
N ALA A 10 -11.66 0.05 9.51
CA ALA A 10 -10.21 -0.03 9.45
C ALA A 10 -9.64 1.29 8.91
N VAL A 11 -8.69 1.87 9.64
CA VAL A 11 -7.98 3.08 9.22
C VAL A 11 -6.92 2.67 8.21
N TRP A 12 -6.90 3.36 7.06
CA TRP A 12 -5.87 3.10 6.07
C TRP A 12 -4.55 3.72 6.52
N THR A 13 -3.54 2.88 6.78
CA THR A 13 -2.18 3.28 7.17
C THR A 13 -1.40 3.99 6.06
N GLY A 14 -1.90 3.98 4.82
CA GLY A 14 -1.21 4.57 3.65
C GLY A 14 -0.03 3.74 3.13
N ILE A 15 0.20 2.54 3.67
CA ILE A 15 1.36 1.70 3.34
C ILE A 15 1.04 0.77 2.18
N THR A 16 1.55 1.05 0.99
CA THR A 16 1.41 0.12 -0.15
C THR A 16 2.61 -0.82 -0.22
N GLY A 17 2.37 -2.12 -0.40
CA GLY A 17 3.43 -3.12 -0.52
C GLY A 17 2.94 -4.43 -1.11
N THR A 18 3.88 -5.31 -1.39
CA THR A 18 3.58 -6.68 -1.84
C THR A 18 2.83 -7.44 -0.76
N ARG A 19 2.02 -8.42 -1.16
CA ARG A 19 1.29 -9.30 -0.22
C ARG A 19 2.24 -9.95 0.79
N ALA A 20 3.40 -10.40 0.34
CA ALA A 20 4.40 -11.02 1.21
C ALA A 20 4.94 -10.05 2.27
N ALA A 21 5.27 -8.82 1.90
CA ALA A 21 5.75 -7.81 2.84
C ALA A 21 4.68 -7.43 3.87
N LEU A 22 3.45 -7.20 3.41
CA LEU A 22 2.33 -6.85 4.29
C LEU A 22 2.00 -7.97 5.28
N GLN A 23 2.02 -9.24 4.84
CA GLN A 23 1.81 -10.39 5.72
C GLN A 23 2.97 -10.55 6.73
N ARG A 24 4.21 -10.39 6.28
CA ARG A 24 5.42 -10.46 7.13
C ARG A 24 5.33 -9.48 8.30
N ASP A 25 4.89 -8.25 8.02
CA ASP A 25 4.78 -7.18 9.03
C ASP A 25 3.39 -7.10 9.70
N ARG A 26 2.54 -8.13 9.51
CA ARG A 26 1.22 -8.29 10.12
C ARG A 26 0.26 -7.13 9.85
N PHE A 27 0.36 -6.53 8.67
CA PHE A 27 -0.63 -5.57 8.19
C PHE A 27 -1.91 -6.29 7.73
N THR A 28 -3.05 -5.66 8.00
CA THR A 28 -4.31 -6.05 7.40
C THR A 28 -4.32 -5.62 5.94
N ILE A 29 -4.57 -6.56 5.04
CA ILE A 29 -4.64 -6.31 3.60
C ILE A 29 -6.11 -6.14 3.23
N ASP A 30 -6.48 -5.00 2.64
CA ASP A 30 -7.80 -4.86 2.03
C ASP A 30 -7.84 -5.70 0.74
N PRO A 31 -8.65 -6.78 0.68
CA PRO A 31 -8.70 -7.64 -0.50
C PRO A 31 -9.35 -6.96 -1.72
N LYS A 32 -10.06 -5.85 -1.53
CA LYS A 32 -10.72 -5.09 -2.61
C LYS A 32 -9.79 -4.06 -3.25
N VAL A 33 -8.65 -3.77 -2.63
CA VAL A 33 -7.68 -2.79 -3.13
C VAL A 33 -6.46 -3.54 -3.65
N ALA A 34 -6.42 -3.74 -4.96
CA ALA A 34 -5.25 -4.23 -5.68
C ALA A 34 -4.90 -3.23 -6.79
N THR A 35 -3.67 -2.72 -6.77
CA THR A 35 -3.18 -1.77 -7.78
C THR A 35 -1.99 -2.36 -8.51
N TYR A 36 -1.87 -2.05 -9.80
CA TYR A 36 -0.67 -2.38 -10.57
C TYR A 36 0.48 -1.47 -10.12
N CYS A 37 1.60 -2.07 -9.70
CA CYS A 37 2.84 -1.37 -9.35
C CYS A 37 4.01 -1.93 -10.17
N PRO A 38 4.78 -1.08 -10.88
CA PRO A 38 6.05 -1.50 -11.47
C PRO A 38 6.97 -2.10 -10.41
N THR A 39 7.65 -3.20 -10.74
CA THR A 39 8.57 -3.89 -9.82
C THR A 39 9.71 -2.96 -9.38
N ASP A 40 10.18 -2.08 -10.28
CA ASP A 40 11.26 -1.12 -10.00
C ASP A 40 10.90 -0.07 -8.95
N TRP A 41 9.61 0.04 -8.58
CA TRP A 41 9.15 0.95 -7.52
C TRP A 41 9.00 0.25 -6.18
N VAL A 42 9.30 -1.04 -6.11
CA VAL A 42 9.26 -1.81 -4.89
C VAL A 42 10.67 -1.89 -4.33
N ASP A 43 10.83 -1.48 -3.07
CA ASP A 43 12.10 -1.57 -2.37
C ASP A 43 12.47 -3.04 -2.05
N GLU A 44 13.69 -3.25 -1.54
CA GLU A 44 14.17 -4.58 -1.16
C GLU A 44 13.33 -5.25 -0.06
N ARG A 45 12.54 -4.47 0.68
CA ARG A 45 11.66 -4.95 1.75
C ARG A 45 10.26 -5.33 1.23
N GLY A 46 9.98 -5.04 -0.04
CA GLY A 46 8.72 -5.32 -0.70
C GLY A 46 7.67 -4.22 -0.56
N TYR A 47 8.07 -2.98 -0.23
CA TYR A 47 7.20 -1.81 -0.09
C TYR A 47 7.34 -0.84 -1.25
N LEU A 48 6.26 -0.12 -1.56
CA LEU A 48 6.26 0.92 -2.57
C LEU A 48 7.13 2.10 -2.11
N ASP A 49 8.12 2.48 -2.92
CA ASP A 49 8.80 3.75 -2.82
C ASP A 49 7.86 4.87 -3.31
N ALA A 50 7.23 5.55 -2.35
CA ALA A 50 6.30 6.63 -2.62
C ALA A 50 6.97 7.86 -3.27
N GLU A 51 8.27 8.10 -3.03
CA GLU A 51 8.98 9.21 -3.65
C GLU A 51 9.24 8.93 -5.13
N LEU A 52 9.65 7.70 -5.46
CA LEU A 52 9.82 7.26 -6.84
C LEU A 52 8.48 7.26 -7.58
N ALA A 53 7.43 6.72 -6.97
CA ALA A 53 6.09 6.74 -7.54
C ALA A 53 5.58 8.17 -7.82
N ARG A 54 5.87 9.14 -6.95
CA ARG A 54 5.48 10.55 -7.12
C ARG A 54 6.22 11.25 -8.26
N LYS A 55 7.47 10.89 -8.52
CA LYS A 55 8.26 11.43 -9.66
C LYS A 55 7.65 11.01 -10.99
N HIS A 56 7.08 9.81 -11.03
CA HIS A 56 6.37 9.29 -12.18
C HIS A 56 4.86 9.50 -12.00
N ARG A 57 4.42 10.77 -12.13
CA ARG A 57 2.97 11.07 -12.20
C ARG A 57 2.35 10.20 -13.27
N ARG A 58 1.49 9.26 -12.87
CA ARG A 58 0.74 8.49 -13.85
C ARG A 58 -0.12 9.46 -14.66
N PRO A 59 -0.15 9.35 -16.00
CA PRO A 59 -1.09 10.11 -16.83
C PRO A 59 -2.55 9.74 -16.57
N TRP A 60 -2.81 8.63 -15.87
CA TRP A 60 -4.13 8.14 -15.54
C TRP A 60 -4.30 8.15 -14.02
N SER A 61 -4.82 9.28 -13.52
CA SER A 61 -5.46 9.35 -12.21
C SER A 61 -6.62 8.35 -12.18
N ILE A 62 -6.63 7.49 -11.17
CA ILE A 62 -7.86 6.85 -10.67
C ILE A 62 -8.31 7.69 -9.48
#